data_AF-A0A932ZL09-F1
#
_entry.id   AF-A0A932ZL09-F1
#
_cell.length_a   1.000
_cell.length_b   1.000
_cell.length_c   1.000
_cell.angle_alpha   90.00
_cell.angle_beta   90.00
_cell.angle_gamma   90.00
#
_symmetry.space_group_name_H-M   'P 1'
#
loop_
_entity.id
_entity.type
_entity.pdbx_description
1 polymer ?
#
loop_
_entity_poly.entity_id
_entity_poly.type
_entity_poly.pdbx_seq_one_letter_code
_entity_poly.pdbx_strand_id
1 'polypeptide(L)'
;MVCRAGHENDPVERMRHSCAHVMADAVQKLFPEAKITIGPVIEDGFYYDFDFPRGFTHDDLKKIEKKMAEIIKKDHPFERKEVTKA
;
A
#
# COMPACT_ATOMS: atom_id res chain seq x y z
N MET A 1 -7.94 -0.28 11.32
CA MET A 1 -7.40 0.18 10.03
C MET A 1 -7.50 -0.91 8.95
N VAL A 2 -8.60 -1.02 8.19
CA VAL A 2 -8.75 -1.96 7.03
C VAL A 2 -9.64 -1.34 5.95
N CYS A 3 -9.22 -1.39 4.68
CA CYS A 3 -9.99 -0.95 3.51
C CYS A 3 -11.11 -1.96 3.20
N ARG A 4 -12.36 -1.48 3.07
CA ARG A 4 -13.54 -2.31 2.71
C ARG A 4 -13.79 -2.27 1.20
N ALA A 5 -12.83 -2.71 0.40
CA ALA A 5 -13.00 -2.82 -1.05
C ALA A 5 -13.38 -4.26 -1.46
N GLY A 6 -14.65 -4.46 -1.84
CA GLY A 6 -15.14 -5.32 -2.93
C GLY A 6 -14.78 -6.81 -3.07
N HIS A 7 -13.92 -7.44 -2.26
CA HIS A 7 -13.69 -8.89 -2.30
C HIS A 7 -14.16 -9.52 -0.98
N GLU A 8 -15.30 -10.19 -1.07
CA GLU A 8 -16.04 -10.78 0.05
C GLU A 8 -15.49 -12.18 0.35
N ASN A 9 -14.69 -12.32 1.41
CA ASN A 9 -15.07 -13.05 2.64
C ASN A 9 -13.87 -13.30 3.59
N ASP A 10 -12.62 -13.24 3.11
CA ASP A 10 -11.45 -13.48 3.97
C ASP A 10 -10.97 -12.20 4.69
N PRO A 11 -10.95 -12.15 6.04
CA PRO A 11 -10.35 -11.05 6.79
C PRO A 11 -8.86 -10.80 6.50
N VAL A 12 -8.10 -11.86 6.20
CA VAL A 12 -6.65 -11.81 5.93
C VAL A 12 -6.38 -11.14 4.59
N GLU A 13 -7.15 -11.47 3.55
CA GLU A 13 -7.01 -10.83 2.24
C GLU A 13 -7.27 -9.32 2.32
N ARG A 14 -8.31 -8.91 3.06
CA ARG A 14 -8.60 -7.48 3.28
C ARG A 14 -7.48 -6.78 4.03
N MET A 15 -6.88 -7.43 5.03
CA MET A 15 -5.72 -6.90 5.74
C MET A 15 -4.53 -6.75 4.78
N ARG A 16 -4.22 -7.76 3.98
CA ARG A 16 -3.12 -7.73 2.99
C ARG A 16 -3.31 -6.63 1.95
N HIS A 17 -4.53 -6.47 1.43
CA HIS A 17 -4.87 -5.37 0.52
C HIS A 17 -4.62 -4.00 1.17
N SER A 18 -5.04 -3.85 2.43
CA SER A 18 -4.84 -2.61 3.18
C SER A 18 -3.34 -2.33 3.41
N CYS A 19 -2.55 -3.37 3.68
CA CYS A 19 -1.09 -3.26 3.77
C CYS A 19 -0.45 -2.83 2.46
N ALA A 20 -0.95 -3.29 1.30
CA ALA A 20 -0.49 -2.82 0.00
C ALA A 20 -0.68 -1.30 -0.16
N HIS A 21 -1.83 -0.75 0.25
CA HIS A 21 -2.05 0.70 0.25
C HIS A 21 -1.10 1.45 1.19
N VAL A 22 -0.83 0.91 2.38
CA VAL A 22 0.14 1.51 3.31
C VAL A 22 1.54 1.53 2.70
N MET A 23 1.93 0.48 1.97
CA MET A 23 3.21 0.44 1.25
C MET A 23 3.26 1.53 0.17
N ALA A 24 2.20 1.67 -0.62
CA ALA A 24 2.11 2.74 -1.62
C ALA A 24 2.25 4.15 -1.01
N ASP A 25 1.57 4.43 0.10
CA ASP A 25 1.69 5.71 0.82
C ASP A 25 3.12 5.92 1.38
N ALA A 26 3.74 4.87 1.93
CA ALA A 26 5.12 4.91 2.41
C ALA A 26 6.10 5.23 1.27
N VAL A 27 5.95 4.56 0.13
CA VAL A 27 6.82 4.77 -1.05
C VAL A 27 6.63 6.16 -1.61
N GLN A 28 5.41 6.67 -1.81
CA GLN A 28 5.21 8.03 -2.31
C GLN A 28 5.81 9.11 -1.38
N LYS A 29 5.78 8.89 -0.06
CA LYS A 29 6.38 9.82 0.91
C LYS A 29 7.91 9.81 0.89
N LEU A 30 8.54 8.68 0.61
CA LEU A 30 10.00 8.54 0.57
C LEU A 30 10.58 8.83 -0.81
N PHE A 31 9.86 8.45 -1.87
CA PHE A 31 10.26 8.51 -3.26
C PHE A 31 9.12 9.14 -4.09
N PRO A 32 8.97 10.48 -4.06
CA PRO A 32 7.88 11.17 -4.75
C PRO A 32 7.85 10.97 -6.27
N GLU A 33 8.99 10.59 -6.84
CA GLU A 33 9.18 10.29 -8.25
C GLU A 33 8.68 8.89 -8.66
N ALA A 34 8.45 7.98 -7.70
CA ALA A 34 7.93 6.65 -7.97
C ALA A 34 6.43 6.71 -8.29
N LYS A 35 6.05 6.23 -9.47
CA LYS A 35 4.64 6.18 -9.89
C LYS A 35 4.01 4.86 -9.47
N ILE A 36 2.85 4.97 -8.83
CA ILE A 36 2.02 3.82 -8.42
C ILE A 36 1.37 3.20 -9.66
N THR A 37 1.41 1.87 -9.78
CA THR A 37 0.65 1.14 -10.80
C THR A 37 -0.40 0.22 -10.16
N ILE A 38 -0.09 -1.05 -9.91
CA ILE A 38 -1.01 -2.07 -9.38
C ILE A 38 -0.46 -2.73 -8.12
N GLY A 39 -1.34 -3.13 -7.21
CA GLY A 39 -0.96 -3.81 -5.97
C GLY A 39 -1.95 -4.90 -5.56
N PRO A 40 -2.00 -6.04 -6.26
CA PRO A 40 -2.92 -7.12 -5.93
C PRO A 40 -2.46 -7.92 -4.70
N VAL A 41 -3.42 -8.57 -4.06
CA VAL A 41 -3.18 -9.58 -3.02
C VAL A 41 -2.86 -10.91 -3.70
N ILE A 42 -1.96 -11.69 -3.10
CA ILE A 42 -1.61 -13.05 -3.51
C ILE A 42 -1.85 -14.02 -2.32
N GLU A 43 -1.75 -15.33 -2.57
CA GLU A 43 -2.08 -16.39 -1.59
C GLU A 43 -1.39 -16.21 -0.23
N ASP A 44 -0.12 -15.79 -0.21
CA ASP A 44 0.67 -15.63 1.02
C ASP A 44 1.02 -14.17 1.37
N GLY A 45 0.52 -13.19 0.62
CA GLY A 45 0.94 -11.80 0.83
C GLY A 45 0.35 -10.83 -0.17
N PHE A 46 1.16 -9.86 -0.58
CA PHE A 46 0.82 -8.88 -1.60
C PHE A 46 2.10 -8.40 -2.27
N TYR A 47 1.98 -7.82 -3.45
CA TYR A 47 3.06 -7.06 -4.06
C TYR A 47 2.52 -5.72 -4.55
N TYR A 48 3.42 -4.81 -4.87
CA TYR A 48 3.08 -3.52 -5.44
C TYR A 48 4.10 -3.16 -6.53
N ASP A 49 3.60 -2.89 -7.73
CA ASP A 49 4.40 -2.45 -8.85
C ASP A 49 4.56 -0.92 -8.83
N PHE A 50 5.79 -0.47 -9.05
CA PHE A 50 6.13 0.95 -9.17
C PHE A 50 6.93 1.19 -10.44
N ASP A 51 6.55 2.22 -11.20
CA ASP A 51 7.42 2.77 -12.24
C ASP A 51 8.40 3.74 -11.57
N PHE A 52 9.63 3.26 -11.37
CA PHE A 52 10.71 4.00 -10.73
C PHE A 52 12.07 3.69 -11.39
N PRO A 53 12.66 4.63 -12.17
CA PRO A 53 13.82 4.36 -13.02
C PRO A 53 15.08 3.86 -12.29
N ARG A 54 15.31 4.32 -11.05
CA ARG A 54 16.48 3.89 -10.25
C ARG A 54 16.32 2.48 -9.68
N GLY A 55 15.08 2.00 -9.55
CA GLY A 55 14.73 0.81 -8.80
C GLY A 55 14.94 0.98 -7.28
N PHE A 56 14.58 -0.06 -6.52
CA PHE A 56 14.75 -0.09 -5.06
C PHE A 56 15.95 -0.96 -4.67
N THR A 57 16.76 -0.45 -3.74
CA THR A 57 17.84 -1.21 -3.11
C THR A 57 17.37 -1.86 -1.81
N HIS A 58 18.13 -2.81 -1.28
CA HIS A 58 17.81 -3.43 0.02
C HIS A 58 17.69 -2.44 1.17
N ASP A 59 18.47 -1.35 1.17
CA ASP A 59 18.37 -0.32 2.20
C ASP A 59 17.13 0.56 2.03
N ASP A 60 16.63 0.72 0.82
CA ASP A 60 15.35 1.40 0.58
C ASP A 60 14.20 0.56 1.10
N LEU A 61 14.25 -0.76 0.94
CA LEU A 61 13.23 -1.66 1.51
C LEU A 61 13.15 -1.54 3.03
N LYS A 62 14.28 -1.45 3.73
CA LYS A 62 14.31 -1.22 5.19
C LYS A 62 13.69 0.13 5.57
N LYS A 63 13.93 1.19 4.79
CA LYS A 63 13.32 2.51 5.01
C LYS A 63 11.81 2.47 4.77
N ILE A 64 11.37 1.79 3.72
CA ILE A 64 9.95 1.60 3.39
C ILE A 64 9.24 0.86 4.52
N GLU A 65 9.78 -0.27 4.99
CA GLU A 65 9.19 -1.04 6.09
C GLU A 65 9.08 -0.20 7.37
N LYS A 66 10.15 0.51 7.75
CA LYS A 66 10.12 1.43 8.89
C LYS A 66 9.04 2.50 8.71
N LYS A 67 8.89 3.04 7.50
CA LYS A 67 7.90 4.07 7.22
C LYS A 67 6.47 3.53 7.26
N MET A 68 6.25 2.31 6.78
CA MET A 68 4.97 1.62 6.89
C MET A 68 4.57 1.45 8.36
N ALA A 69 5.50 1.00 9.22
CA ALA A 69 5.25 0.87 10.65
C ALA A 69 4.90 2.21 11.32
N GLU A 70 5.55 3.30 10.92
CA GLU A 70 5.19 4.66 11.38
C GLU A 70 3.78 5.07 10.94
N ILE A 71 3.37 4.75 9.71
CA ILE A 71 2.03 5.08 9.18
C ILE A 71 0.96 4.27 9.93
N ILE A 72 1.17 2.97 10.12
CA ILE A 72 0.24 2.09 10.85
C ILE A 72 0.04 2.60 12.28
N LYS A 73 1.12 3.02 12.97
CA LYS A 73 1.05 3.57 14.33
C LYS A 73 0.20 4.83 14.47
N LYS A 74 -0.03 5.58 13.38
CA LYS A 74 -0.87 6.77 13.40
C LYS A 74 -2.37 6.45 13.42
N ASP A 75 -2.74 5.20 13.09
CA ASP A 75 -4.11 4.68 13.11
C ASP A 75 -5.13 5.62 12.42
N HIS A 76 -4.74 6.14 11.26
CA HIS A 76 -5.64 6.99 10.47
C HIS A 76 -6.83 6.16 9.93
N PRO A 77 -8.05 6.70 9.95
CA PRO A 77 -9.21 6.02 9.39
C PRO A 77 -9.10 5.93 7.87
N PHE A 78 -9.56 4.80 7.30
CA PHE A 78 -9.79 4.68 5.87
C PHE A 78 -11.19 5.22 5.54
N GLU A 79 -11.25 6.28 4.72
CA GLU A 79 -12.50 6.85 4.25
C GLU A 79 -12.72 6.49 2.78
N ARG A 80 -13.77 5.71 2.51
CA ARG A 80 -14.20 5.40 1.14
C ARG A 80 -15.20 6.45 0.71
N LYS A 81 -14.91 7.15 -0.40
CA LYS A 81 -15.83 8.08 -1.05
C LYS A 81 -16.12 7.60 -2.47
N GLU A 82 -17.39 7.43 -2.79
CA GLU A 82 -17.81 7.22 -4.18
C GLU A 82 -17.76 8.56 -4.92
N VAL A 83 -17.11 8.56 -6.07
CA VAL A 83 -16.97 9.73 -6.93
C VAL A 83 -17.40 9.33 -8.34
N THR A 84 -18.04 10.25 -9.05
CA THR A 84 -18.34 10.06 -10.47
C THR A 84 -17.04 10.17 -11.27
N LYS A 85 -16.91 9.37 -12.32
CA LYS A 85 -15.82 9.53 -13.28
C LYS A 85 -15.92 10.94 -13.88
N ALA A 86 -14.79 11.66 -13.87
CA ALA A 86 -14.67 12.97 -14.51
C ALA A 86 -14.69 12.85 -16.04
#